data_AF-A0A235BRE0-F1
#
_entry.id   AF-A0A235BRE0-F1
#
_cell.length_a   1.000
_cell.length_b   1.000
_cell.length_c   1.000
_cell.angle_alpha   90.00
_cell.angle_beta   90.00
_cell.angle_gamma   90.00
#
_symmetry.space_group_name_H-M   'P 1'
#
loop_
_entity.id
_entity.type
_entity.pdbx_description
1 polymer ?
#
loop_
_entity_poly.entity_id
_entity_poly.type
_entity_poly.pdbx_seq_one_letter_code
_entity_poly.pdbx_strand_id
1 'polypeptide(L)'
;MIREIFPFLLIPLLLTPVLSVQGSEWIKGRYLYVVDNIKAVEGKSPEILLWAALPMSHRGQAVKIQKIYPEPVELIHDSVNGNEIVFWRETELEGKERMFFYYDFRVLPEKVEIQIDPLKIVAYQKESEEDKRYTKSEPWIEITPEIREKATELVDKETNPYFQAKKIFDWVVVNMNYEYPDVKERGAKNSFEKLKGDCGEFSVVFAALCRAVGIPARTVTCIWLTGSGHQWAEILLPPYGWIPVDPSVAEMMTPGSRALDTEEALAKFMESRGIPKKDPDYLFGNLYPNRVIVCIGSNIEAISNKTGVKKTFRFMQPGGSTAFPPAIELKGLTEKTVHAGFYIFGDEREELEFATERAQKELAHAYFGAGLNDRAEKGFLKIIEEKPDDAITWLNLGQIYMNKEDYDNAIEAFKKCISGKAGSIKPVIETWAHNLLGNCYDIKGMRELAITEYNKVIDMDINYQGAVDSAKKYLKEPFGESND
;
A
#
# COMPACT_ATOMS: atom_id res chain seq x y z
N MET A 1 -36.49 23.17 -43.10
CA MET A 1 -36.58 22.14 -42.05
C MET A 1 -35.18 21.52 -41.93
N ILE A 2 -34.16 22.31 -41.57
CA ILE A 2 -33.55 22.42 -40.23
C ILE A 2 -33.49 21.06 -39.49
N ARG A 3 -32.34 20.38 -39.62
CA ARG A 3 -31.49 19.81 -38.54
C ARG A 3 -30.38 18.96 -39.20
N GLU A 4 -29.17 19.50 -39.29
CA GLU A 4 -27.97 19.17 -38.45
C GLU A 4 -27.15 18.03 -39.10
N ILE A 5 -26.09 18.33 -39.87
CA ILE A 5 -24.74 18.76 -39.45
C ILE A 5 -24.12 17.79 -38.42
N PHE A 6 -23.32 16.84 -38.92
CA PHE A 6 -22.26 16.17 -38.15
C PHE A 6 -20.96 16.94 -38.39
N PRO A 7 -20.36 17.55 -37.36
CA PRO A 7 -18.94 17.85 -37.36
C PRO A 7 -18.21 16.97 -36.32
N PHE A 8 -16.96 16.67 -36.63
CA PHE A 8 -15.96 16.13 -35.72
C PHE A 8 -16.00 16.79 -34.32
N LEU A 9 -15.92 15.99 -33.26
CA LEU A 9 -15.49 16.40 -31.91
C LEU A 9 -14.62 15.26 -31.35
N LEU A 10 -13.29 15.40 -31.39
CA LEU A 10 -12.47 15.84 -30.26
C LEU A 10 -12.63 14.96 -29.01
N ILE A 11 -11.65 14.06 -28.90
CA ILE A 11 -11.19 13.35 -27.70
C ILE A 11 -11.18 14.30 -26.48
N PRO A 12 -11.77 13.91 -25.33
CA PRO A 12 -11.18 14.19 -24.05
C PRO A 12 -10.47 12.91 -23.60
N LEU A 13 -9.13 12.95 -23.63
CA LEU A 13 -8.34 12.23 -22.66
C LEU A 13 -8.87 12.72 -21.31
N LEU A 14 -9.57 11.87 -20.57
CA LEU A 14 -9.54 11.98 -19.11
C LEU A 14 -8.16 11.46 -18.66
N LEU A 15 -7.13 12.20 -19.07
CA LEU A 15 -6.03 12.46 -18.17
C LEU A 15 -6.72 13.13 -16.98
N THR A 16 -6.90 12.37 -15.90
CA THR A 16 -6.78 13.03 -14.60
C THR A 16 -5.54 13.91 -14.73
N PRO A 17 -5.62 15.22 -14.45
CA PRO A 17 -4.41 16.00 -14.46
C PRO A 17 -3.50 15.28 -13.48
N VAL A 18 -2.40 14.72 -14.00
CA VAL A 18 -1.19 14.58 -13.21
C VAL A 18 -0.96 16.01 -12.78
N LEU A 19 -1.42 16.33 -11.57
CA LEU A 19 -1.18 17.60 -10.94
C LEU A 19 0.34 17.69 -10.93
N SER A 20 0.89 18.42 -11.90
CA SER A 20 2.28 18.83 -11.89
C SER A 20 2.33 19.88 -10.77
N VAL A 21 2.38 19.40 -9.53
CA VAL A 21 2.49 20.26 -8.36
C VAL A 21 3.88 20.87 -8.41
N GLN A 22 3.99 22.02 -9.07
CA GLN A 22 5.07 22.95 -8.82
C GLN A 22 4.82 23.53 -7.43
N GLY A 23 5.62 23.07 -6.45
CA GLY A 23 5.45 23.39 -5.03
C GLY A 23 5.28 24.88 -4.78
N SER A 24 4.08 25.26 -4.34
CA SER A 24 3.73 26.55 -3.70
C SER A 24 2.26 26.66 -3.31
N GLU A 25 1.39 25.70 -3.68
CA GLU A 25 -0.04 25.76 -3.39
C GLU A 25 -0.52 24.76 -2.34
N TRP A 26 -1.51 25.17 -1.55
CA TRP A 26 -2.20 24.31 -0.60
C TRP A 26 -3.13 23.35 -1.35
N ILE A 27 -2.86 22.07 -1.24
CA ILE A 27 -3.68 20.99 -1.78
C ILE A 27 -4.75 20.62 -0.77
N LYS A 28 -5.99 20.56 -1.23
CA LYS A 28 -7.12 20.05 -0.43
C LYS A 28 -7.11 18.52 -0.48
N GLY A 29 -7.23 17.90 0.69
CA GLY A 29 -7.29 16.44 0.82
C GLY A 29 -8.40 16.00 1.75
N ARG A 30 -8.90 14.78 1.51
CA ARG A 30 -9.80 14.03 2.38
C ARG A 30 -9.27 12.62 2.49
N TYR A 31 -9.11 12.09 3.69
CA TYR A 31 -9.10 10.64 3.88
C TYR A 31 -10.53 10.19 4.13
N LEU A 32 -11.08 9.35 3.25
CA LEU A 32 -12.42 8.79 3.39
C LEU A 32 -12.31 7.30 3.69
N TYR A 33 -13.00 6.89 4.75
CA TYR A 33 -13.17 5.51 5.15
C TYR A 33 -14.64 5.14 5.09
N VAL A 34 -14.95 4.03 4.45
CA VAL A 34 -16.31 3.53 4.30
C VAL A 34 -16.42 2.16 4.94
N VAL A 35 -17.49 1.95 5.71
CA VAL A 35 -17.93 0.64 6.16
C VAL A 35 -19.30 0.40 5.53
N ASP A 36 -19.44 -0.70 4.80
CA ASP A 36 -20.63 -1.00 3.99
C ASP A 36 -21.15 -2.41 4.22
N ASN A 37 -22.42 -2.63 3.86
CA ASN A 37 -23.16 -3.86 4.15
C ASN A 37 -23.18 -4.16 5.67
N ILE A 38 -23.36 -3.09 6.46
CA ILE A 38 -23.47 -3.17 7.92
C ILE A 38 -24.75 -3.92 8.26
N LYS A 39 -24.58 -5.09 8.89
CA LYS A 39 -25.68 -5.93 9.38
C LYS A 39 -25.27 -6.50 10.73
N ALA A 40 -26.10 -6.26 11.74
CA ALA A 40 -25.88 -6.84 13.07
C ALA A 40 -26.14 -8.36 13.03
N VAL A 41 -25.35 -9.10 13.78
CA VAL A 41 -25.63 -10.51 14.09
C VAL A 41 -26.70 -10.55 15.17
N GLU A 42 -27.73 -11.37 14.99
CA GLU A 42 -28.82 -11.50 15.96
C GLU A 42 -28.29 -11.80 17.37
N GLY A 43 -28.80 -11.08 18.37
CA GLY A 43 -28.38 -11.22 19.77
C GLY A 43 -26.96 -10.70 20.09
N LYS A 44 -26.29 -10.01 19.17
CA LYS A 44 -25.01 -9.33 19.41
C LYS A 44 -25.18 -7.81 19.43
N SER A 45 -24.34 -7.14 20.22
CA SER A 45 -24.23 -5.68 20.19
C SER A 45 -23.23 -5.29 19.10
N PRO A 46 -23.68 -4.69 17.98
CA PRO A 46 -22.78 -4.30 16.90
C PRO A 46 -21.93 -3.09 17.33
N GLU A 47 -20.65 -3.10 16.99
CA GLU A 47 -19.71 -2.04 17.30
C GLU A 47 -18.65 -1.93 16.20
N ILE A 48 -18.34 -0.68 15.80
CA ILE A 48 -17.22 -0.36 14.92
C ILE A 48 -16.21 0.47 15.72
N LEU A 49 -14.96 -0.01 15.76
CA LEU A 49 -13.82 0.75 16.25
C LEU A 49 -12.92 1.06 15.06
N LEU A 50 -12.54 2.32 14.87
CA LEU A 50 -11.69 2.75 13.76
C LEU A 50 -10.64 3.73 14.27
N TRP A 51 -9.39 3.49 13.90
CA TRP A 51 -8.28 4.40 14.14
C TRP A 51 -7.74 4.89 12.80
N ALA A 52 -7.42 6.19 12.73
CA ALA A 52 -6.65 6.72 11.63
C ALA A 52 -5.65 7.78 12.11
N ALA A 53 -4.41 7.70 11.64
CA ALA A 53 -3.43 8.76 11.79
C ALA A 53 -3.82 9.97 10.95
N LEU A 54 -3.71 11.15 11.55
CA LEU A 54 -3.89 12.45 10.91
C LEU A 54 -2.56 12.89 10.28
N PRO A 55 -2.57 13.48 9.08
CA PRO A 55 -1.36 14.06 8.51
C PRO A 55 -0.83 15.18 9.41
N MET A 56 0.49 15.25 9.55
CA MET A 56 1.16 16.16 10.49
C MET A 56 2.14 17.07 9.77
N SER A 57 2.35 18.29 10.28
CA SER A 57 3.42 19.14 9.76
C SER A 57 4.77 18.49 10.07
N HIS A 58 5.64 18.41 9.06
CA HIS A 58 6.95 17.78 9.15
C HIS A 58 7.90 18.44 8.17
N ARG A 59 9.21 18.14 8.22
CA ARG A 59 10.15 18.66 7.23
C ARG A 59 9.67 18.33 5.80
N GLY A 60 9.47 19.37 5.00
CA GLY A 60 8.96 19.24 3.63
C GLY A 60 7.44 19.19 3.48
N GLN A 61 6.67 19.50 4.54
CA GLN A 61 5.25 19.79 4.40
C GLN A 61 4.68 20.63 5.56
N ALA A 62 3.70 21.48 5.27
CA ALA A 62 2.81 22.04 6.29
C ALA A 62 1.41 21.45 6.16
N VAL A 63 0.76 21.14 7.28
CA VAL A 63 -0.57 20.53 7.31
C VAL A 63 -1.53 21.33 8.18
N LYS A 64 -2.78 21.45 7.73
CA LYS A 64 -3.90 21.98 8.51
C LYS A 64 -5.04 20.98 8.46
N ILE A 65 -5.33 20.34 9.59
CA ILE A 65 -6.54 19.53 9.76
C ILE A 65 -7.75 20.47 9.79
N GLN A 66 -8.82 20.06 9.13
CA GLN A 66 -10.07 20.81 9.04
C GLN A 66 -11.18 20.04 9.75
N LYS A 67 -12.10 19.43 8.98
CA LYS A 67 -13.24 18.70 9.51
C LYS A 67 -12.84 17.27 9.84
N ILE A 68 -13.37 16.73 10.93
CA ILE A 68 -13.35 15.30 11.25
C ILE A 68 -14.80 14.87 11.40
N TYR A 69 -15.18 13.74 10.79
CA TYR A 69 -16.56 13.26 10.79
C TYR A 69 -16.61 11.73 10.83
N PRO A 70 -17.54 11.11 11.58
CA PRO A 70 -18.34 11.73 12.63
C PRO A 70 -17.45 12.35 13.72
N GLU A 71 -18.05 13.01 14.71
CA GLU A 71 -17.27 13.51 15.84
C GLU A 71 -16.51 12.34 16.49
N PRO A 72 -15.18 12.41 16.61
CA PRO A 72 -14.41 11.30 17.14
C PRO A 72 -14.62 11.18 18.65
N VAL A 73 -14.40 9.96 19.17
CA VAL A 73 -14.34 9.76 20.62
C VAL A 73 -13.19 10.57 21.19
N GLU A 74 -12.02 10.46 20.58
CA GLU A 74 -10.78 11.07 21.06
C GLU A 74 -9.80 11.29 19.91
N LEU A 75 -9.01 12.36 20.01
CA LEU A 75 -7.76 12.50 19.29
C LEU A 75 -6.65 12.04 20.23
N ILE A 76 -6.02 10.91 19.91
CA ILE A 76 -5.00 10.26 20.71
C ILE A 76 -3.64 10.79 20.25
N HIS A 77 -2.87 11.32 21.20
CA HIS A 77 -1.49 11.75 20.97
C HIS A 77 -0.52 10.61 21.29
N ASP A 78 0.22 10.12 20.29
CA ASP A 78 1.36 9.22 20.47
C ASP A 78 2.58 10.05 20.88
N SER A 79 2.83 10.13 22.20
CA SER A 79 3.93 10.93 22.75
C SER A 79 5.32 10.47 22.34
N VAL A 80 5.46 9.23 21.85
CA VAL A 80 6.76 8.66 21.49
C VAL A 80 7.21 9.15 20.12
N ASN A 81 6.30 9.20 19.15
CA ASN A 81 6.61 9.56 17.77
C ASN A 81 5.99 10.89 17.33
N GLY A 82 5.11 11.49 18.15
CA GLY A 82 4.43 12.75 17.87
C GLY A 82 3.24 12.62 16.91
N ASN A 83 2.69 11.42 16.73
CA ASN A 83 1.54 11.21 15.84
C ASN A 83 0.23 11.64 16.51
N GLU A 84 -0.70 12.17 15.72
CA GLU A 84 -2.08 12.40 16.11
C GLU A 84 -2.97 11.34 15.47
N ILE A 85 -3.76 10.64 16.29
CA ILE A 85 -4.58 9.51 15.84
C ILE A 85 -6.03 9.79 16.19
N VAL A 86 -6.87 9.92 15.18
CA VAL A 86 -8.31 9.99 15.38
C VAL A 86 -8.85 8.60 15.71
N PHE A 87 -9.64 8.51 16.78
CA PHE A 87 -10.30 7.29 17.22
C PHE A 87 -11.83 7.46 17.22
N TRP A 88 -12.49 6.62 16.43
CA TRP A 88 -13.95 6.48 16.41
C TRP A 88 -14.40 5.19 17.06
N ARG A 89 -15.52 5.26 17.76
CA ARG A 89 -16.29 4.13 18.27
C ARG A 89 -17.76 4.40 17.98
N GLU A 90 -18.37 3.54 17.18
CA GLU A 90 -19.79 3.63 16.85
C GLU A 90 -20.51 2.37 17.35
N THR A 91 -21.61 2.58 18.07
CA THR A 91 -22.48 1.53 18.61
C THR A 91 -23.93 1.68 18.16
N GLU A 92 -24.33 2.85 17.67
CA GLU A 92 -25.66 3.13 17.16
C GLU A 92 -25.72 2.76 15.67
N LEU A 93 -25.74 1.46 15.38
CA LEU A 93 -25.67 0.90 14.02
C LEU A 93 -27.02 0.39 13.49
N GLU A 94 -28.08 0.47 14.30
CA GLU A 94 -29.42 0.02 13.90
C GLU A 94 -29.94 0.84 12.71
N GLY A 95 -30.42 0.15 11.68
CA GLY A 95 -30.92 0.76 10.44
C GLY A 95 -29.86 1.36 9.52
N LYS A 96 -28.57 1.34 9.89
CA LYS A 96 -27.47 1.83 9.05
C LYS A 96 -26.93 0.70 8.18
N GLU A 97 -27.09 0.78 6.85
CA GLU A 97 -26.45 -0.16 5.91
C GLU A 97 -25.00 0.25 5.56
N ARG A 98 -24.70 1.54 5.68
CA ARG A 98 -23.42 2.16 5.30
C ARG A 98 -23.06 3.29 6.26
N MET A 99 -21.78 3.43 6.54
CA MET A 99 -21.22 4.55 7.28
C MET A 99 -19.94 5.07 6.66
N PHE A 100 -19.70 6.37 6.83
CA PHE A 100 -18.49 7.05 6.40
C PHE A 100 -17.80 7.69 7.59
N PHE A 101 -16.48 7.54 7.65
CA PHE A 101 -15.58 8.22 8.56
C PHE A 101 -14.56 8.97 7.71
N TYR A 102 -14.31 10.24 7.98
CA TYR A 102 -13.34 11.01 7.22
C TYR A 102 -12.73 12.13 8.03
N TYR A 103 -11.57 12.58 7.56
CA TYR A 103 -11.06 13.90 7.91
C TYR A 103 -10.65 14.65 6.65
N ASP A 104 -10.92 15.96 6.68
CA ASP A 104 -10.49 16.92 5.67
C ASP A 104 -9.22 17.61 6.15
N PHE A 105 -8.32 17.89 5.23
CA PHE A 105 -7.08 18.60 5.52
C PHE A 105 -6.65 19.44 4.33
N ARG A 106 -5.74 20.37 4.61
CA ARG A 106 -4.92 21.01 3.59
C ARG A 106 -3.46 20.67 3.84
N VAL A 107 -2.74 20.38 2.77
CA VAL A 107 -1.29 20.12 2.81
C VAL A 107 -0.59 21.06 1.83
N LEU A 108 0.49 21.67 2.27
CA LEU A 108 1.44 22.38 1.42
C LEU A 108 2.69 21.49 1.30
N PRO A 109 2.79 20.66 0.25
CA PRO A 109 3.95 19.80 0.04
C PRO A 109 5.15 20.60 -0.47
N GLU A 110 6.33 20.30 0.07
CA GLU A 110 7.58 20.95 -0.31
C GLU A 110 8.67 19.89 -0.59
N LYS A 111 9.60 20.27 -1.47
CA LYS A 111 10.82 19.50 -1.67
C LYS A 111 11.70 19.63 -0.42
N VAL A 112 12.40 18.55 -0.07
CA VAL A 112 13.43 18.59 0.97
C VAL A 112 14.77 18.47 0.27
N GLU A 113 15.61 19.49 0.38
CA GLU A 113 16.98 19.48 -0.12
C GLU A 113 17.92 19.94 0.99
N ILE A 114 18.68 19.01 1.57
CA ILE A 114 19.53 19.30 2.73
C ILE A 114 20.98 19.34 2.28
N GLN A 115 21.60 20.50 2.43
CA GLN A 115 23.04 20.68 2.21
C GLN A 115 23.79 20.21 3.45
N ILE A 116 24.08 18.91 3.52
CA ILE A 116 24.83 18.31 4.62
C ILE A 116 26.32 18.46 4.33
N ASP A 117 27.04 19.14 5.22
CA ASP A 117 28.49 19.05 5.31
C ASP A 117 28.85 17.94 6.31
N PRO A 118 29.36 16.77 5.85
CA PRO A 118 29.67 15.64 6.72
C PRO A 118 30.71 15.98 7.80
N LEU A 119 31.58 16.96 7.56
CA LEU A 119 32.63 17.35 8.51
C LEU A 119 32.08 18.15 9.70
N LYS A 120 30.84 18.65 9.60
CA LYS A 120 30.14 19.35 10.68
C LYS A 120 29.27 18.43 11.54
N ILE A 121 29.20 17.14 11.19
CA ILE A 121 28.48 16.17 11.99
C ILE A 121 29.14 16.05 13.35
N VAL A 122 28.35 16.25 14.40
CA VAL A 122 28.82 16.12 15.78
C VAL A 122 28.42 14.77 16.35
N ALA A 123 29.16 14.32 17.36
CA ALA A 123 28.85 13.08 18.06
C ALA A 123 27.46 13.14 18.72
N TYR A 124 26.76 12.01 18.74
CA TYR A 124 25.49 11.87 19.44
C TYR A 124 25.62 12.13 20.93
N GLN A 125 24.59 12.75 21.51
CA GLN A 125 24.48 12.89 22.95
C GLN A 125 23.89 11.61 23.51
N LYS A 126 24.69 10.53 23.57
CA LYS A 126 24.27 9.13 23.86
C LYS A 126 23.29 8.91 25.02
N GLU A 127 23.15 9.90 25.92
CA GLU A 127 22.23 9.85 27.05
C GLU A 127 20.87 10.53 26.83
N SER A 128 20.65 11.19 25.68
CA SER A 128 19.37 11.81 25.35
C SER A 128 18.27 10.75 25.18
N GLU A 129 17.05 11.09 25.60
CA GLU A 129 15.90 10.19 25.45
C GLU A 129 15.61 9.88 23.98
N GLU A 130 15.85 10.84 23.07
CA GLU A 130 15.69 10.64 21.63
C GLU A 130 16.70 9.63 21.08
N ASP A 131 18.00 9.76 21.41
CA ASP A 131 19.02 8.80 20.96
C ASP A 131 18.70 7.40 21.49
N LYS A 132 18.43 7.26 22.80
CA LYS A 132 18.09 5.97 23.42
C LYS A 132 16.85 5.33 22.78
N ARG A 133 15.82 6.12 22.47
CA ARG A 133 14.58 5.64 21.86
C ARG A 133 14.83 5.10 20.46
N TYR A 134 15.63 5.79 19.66
CA TYR A 134 15.78 5.50 18.24
C TYR A 134 17.05 4.71 17.90
N THR A 135 17.83 4.26 18.88
CA THR A 135 18.90 3.26 18.70
C THR A 135 18.56 1.87 19.30
N LYS A 136 17.44 1.73 20.00
CA LYS A 136 17.05 0.44 20.60
C LYS A 136 16.49 -0.55 19.56
N SER A 137 16.71 -1.83 19.83
CA SER A 137 15.96 -2.90 19.17
C SER A 137 14.52 -2.91 19.68
N GLU A 138 13.56 -3.14 18.78
CA GLU A 138 12.14 -3.25 19.11
C GLU A 138 11.44 -4.17 18.10
N PRO A 139 10.20 -4.63 18.37
CA PRO A 139 9.45 -5.42 17.40
C PRO A 139 9.43 -4.72 16.03
N TRP A 140 9.65 -5.49 14.97
CA TRP A 140 9.73 -5.10 13.56
C TRP A 140 10.97 -4.34 13.10
N ILE A 141 11.74 -3.77 14.03
CA ILE A 141 13.06 -3.18 13.80
C ILE A 141 14.05 -3.90 14.72
N GLU A 142 14.07 -5.23 14.59
CA GLU A 142 14.90 -6.10 15.41
C GLU A 142 16.38 -5.92 15.04
N ILE A 143 17.24 -5.76 16.06
CA ILE A 143 18.69 -5.80 15.89
C ILE A 143 19.15 -7.20 16.32
N THR A 144 19.14 -8.14 15.38
CA THR A 144 19.66 -9.49 15.61
C THR A 144 21.19 -9.52 15.63
N PRO A 145 21.83 -10.61 16.10
CA PRO A 145 23.27 -10.78 15.98
C PRO A 145 23.79 -10.62 14.55
N GLU A 146 23.08 -11.17 13.56
CA GLU A 146 23.44 -11.13 12.13
C GLU A 146 23.35 -9.71 11.56
N ILE A 147 22.28 -8.97 11.92
CA ILE A 147 22.15 -7.55 11.55
C ILE A 147 23.27 -6.72 12.18
N ARG A 148 23.63 -7.00 13.44
CA ARG A 148 24.71 -6.28 14.13
C ARG A 148 26.08 -6.59 13.52
N GLU A 149 26.35 -7.85 13.21
CA GLU A 149 27.58 -8.28 12.54
C GLU A 149 27.70 -7.59 11.19
N LYS A 150 26.66 -7.66 10.35
CA LYS A 150 26.65 -7.01 9.04
C LYS A 150 26.81 -5.49 9.16
N ALA A 151 26.09 -4.83 10.06
CA ALA A 151 26.23 -3.39 10.24
C ALA A 151 27.66 -2.99 10.65
N THR A 152 28.29 -3.77 11.54
CA THR A 152 29.68 -3.55 11.98
C THR A 152 30.67 -3.76 10.84
N GLU A 153 30.48 -4.81 10.03
CA GLU A 153 31.27 -5.07 8.82
C GLU A 153 31.16 -3.93 7.81
N LEU A 154 29.95 -3.42 7.56
CA LEU A 154 29.71 -2.36 6.59
C LEU A 154 30.38 -1.04 7.00
N VAL A 155 30.31 -0.68 8.28
CA VAL A 155 30.93 0.58 8.75
C VAL A 155 32.45 0.46 8.90
N ASP A 156 32.96 -0.72 9.25
CA ASP A 156 34.37 -1.01 9.54
C ASP A 156 34.96 0.03 10.53
N LYS A 157 35.94 0.83 10.09
CA LYS A 157 36.60 1.86 10.91
C LYS A 157 35.98 3.25 10.76
N GLU A 158 34.92 3.38 9.98
CA GLU A 158 34.24 4.67 9.80
C GLU A 158 33.59 5.10 11.12
N THR A 159 33.80 6.36 11.50
CA THR A 159 33.31 6.93 12.76
C THR A 159 32.35 8.09 12.53
N ASN A 160 32.30 8.65 11.31
CA ASN A 160 31.37 9.69 10.95
C ASN A 160 29.99 9.09 10.65
N PRO A 161 28.94 9.42 11.43
CA PRO A 161 27.62 8.83 11.25
C PRO A 161 27.01 9.01 9.86
N TYR A 162 27.32 10.11 9.16
CA TYR A 162 26.88 10.32 7.79
C TYR A 162 27.46 9.26 6.84
N PHE A 163 28.78 9.03 6.90
CA PHE A 163 29.45 8.05 6.06
C PHE A 163 29.08 6.61 6.45
N GLN A 164 28.90 6.34 7.75
CA GLN A 164 28.37 5.06 8.22
C GLN A 164 27.00 4.76 7.61
N ALA A 165 26.05 5.70 7.74
CA ALA A 165 24.72 5.54 7.18
C ALA A 165 24.73 5.46 5.64
N LYS A 166 25.62 6.18 4.95
CA LYS A 166 25.75 6.09 3.48
C LYS A 166 26.21 4.70 3.03
N LYS A 167 27.21 4.11 3.69
CA LYS A 167 27.65 2.73 3.40
C LYS A 167 26.52 1.72 3.61
N ILE A 168 25.74 1.89 4.67
CA ILE A 168 24.57 1.05 4.95
C ILE A 168 23.50 1.23 3.85
N PHE A 169 23.21 2.47 3.45
CA PHE A 169 22.26 2.78 2.39
C PHE A 169 22.67 2.12 1.07
N ASP A 170 23.93 2.28 0.66
CA ASP A 170 24.46 1.71 -0.58
C ASP A 170 24.35 0.18 -0.59
N TRP A 171 24.66 -0.45 0.55
CA TRP A 171 24.51 -1.89 0.67
C TRP A 171 23.05 -2.33 0.56
N VAL A 172 22.12 -1.66 1.24
CA VAL A 172 20.68 -1.99 1.17
C VAL A 172 20.17 -1.85 -0.26
N VAL A 173 20.48 -0.72 -0.92
CA VAL A 173 20.05 -0.43 -2.30
C VAL A 173 20.55 -1.49 -3.29
N VAL A 174 21.78 -1.99 -3.12
CA VAL A 174 22.38 -2.97 -4.03
C VAL A 174 21.95 -4.41 -3.75
N ASN A 175 21.66 -4.75 -2.49
CA ASN A 175 21.51 -6.16 -2.07
C ASN A 175 20.06 -6.58 -1.83
N MET A 176 19.15 -5.66 -1.51
CA MET A 176 17.73 -5.99 -1.34
C MET A 176 16.98 -5.93 -2.67
N ASN A 177 15.98 -6.81 -2.84
CA ASN A 177 15.11 -6.81 -4.01
C ASN A 177 13.69 -6.41 -3.61
N TYR A 178 13.06 -5.53 -4.40
CA TYR A 178 11.67 -5.14 -4.17
C TYR A 178 10.71 -6.30 -4.46
N GLU A 179 10.00 -6.76 -3.42
CA GLU A 179 9.02 -7.85 -3.51
C GLU A 179 7.98 -7.66 -2.40
N TYR A 180 6.69 -7.84 -2.69
CA TYR A 180 5.65 -7.76 -1.67
C TYR A 180 5.76 -8.96 -0.71
N PRO A 181 6.09 -8.76 0.57
CA PRO A 181 6.30 -9.87 1.50
C PRO A 181 4.97 -10.46 1.98
N ASP A 182 4.98 -11.73 2.39
CA ASP A 182 3.88 -12.29 3.19
C ASP A 182 3.75 -11.45 4.47
N VAL A 183 2.50 -11.11 4.82
CA VAL A 183 2.15 -10.32 6.00
C VAL A 183 2.72 -10.91 7.30
N LYS A 184 2.85 -12.24 7.40
CA LYS A 184 3.42 -12.94 8.56
C LYS A 184 4.94 -12.90 8.63
N GLU A 185 5.59 -12.61 7.51
CA GLU A 185 7.05 -12.66 7.35
C GLU A 185 7.68 -11.27 7.31
N ARG A 186 6.95 -10.26 7.80
CA ARG A 186 7.40 -8.87 7.85
C ARG A 186 8.36 -8.59 9.01
N GLY A 187 9.09 -7.49 8.95
CA GLY A 187 10.04 -7.03 9.97
C GLY A 187 11.49 -7.08 9.50
N ALA A 188 12.37 -6.33 10.19
CA ALA A 188 13.77 -6.20 9.83
C ALA A 188 14.49 -7.55 9.84
N LYS A 189 14.24 -8.41 10.85
CA LYS A 189 14.82 -9.75 10.92
C LYS A 189 14.53 -10.58 9.66
N ASN A 190 13.26 -10.79 9.37
CA ASN A 190 12.83 -11.69 8.29
C ASN A 190 13.24 -11.15 6.91
N SER A 191 13.12 -9.83 6.71
CA SER A 191 13.46 -9.18 5.45
C SER A 191 14.97 -9.15 5.21
N PHE A 192 15.78 -9.01 6.28
CA PHE A 192 17.23 -9.09 6.20
C PHE A 192 17.72 -10.50 5.86
N GLU A 193 17.13 -11.54 6.44
CA GLU A 193 17.46 -12.95 6.13
C GLU A 193 17.22 -13.29 4.65
N LYS A 194 16.19 -12.70 4.04
CA LYS A 194 15.78 -12.99 2.65
C LYS A 194 16.29 -12.00 1.62
N LEU A 195 16.73 -10.81 2.06
CA LEU A 195 17.08 -9.66 1.22
C LEU A 195 15.98 -9.29 0.22
N LYS A 196 14.73 -9.31 0.71
CA LYS A 196 13.52 -9.05 -0.06
C LYS A 196 12.53 -8.27 0.78
N GLY A 197 11.74 -7.42 0.13
CA GLY A 197 10.61 -6.77 0.78
C GLY A 197 10.11 -5.54 0.04
N ASP A 198 9.06 -4.91 0.56
CA ASP A 198 8.49 -3.68 0.00
C ASP A 198 9.17 -2.44 0.61
N CYS A 199 8.66 -1.23 0.29
CA CYS A 199 9.19 0.01 0.86
C CYS A 199 9.22 0.01 2.40
N GLY A 200 8.28 -0.69 3.03
CA GLY A 200 8.23 -0.85 4.47
C GLY A 200 9.42 -1.65 5.00
N GLU A 201 9.71 -2.77 4.35
CA GLU A 201 10.80 -3.69 4.72
C GLU A 201 12.19 -3.11 4.45
N PHE A 202 12.39 -2.46 3.30
CA PHE A 202 13.61 -1.71 3.01
C PHE A 202 13.91 -0.67 4.11
N SER A 203 12.88 0.06 4.53
CA SER A 203 13.01 1.09 5.56
C SER A 203 13.37 0.52 6.93
N VAL A 204 12.76 -0.60 7.35
CA VAL A 204 13.08 -1.20 8.66
C VAL A 204 14.42 -1.92 8.68
N VAL A 205 14.86 -2.54 7.57
CA VAL A 205 16.20 -3.15 7.46
C VAL A 205 17.28 -2.07 7.54
N PHE A 206 17.12 -0.99 6.76
CA PHE A 206 18.03 0.15 6.81
C PHE A 206 18.08 0.76 8.22
N ALA A 207 16.92 0.98 8.85
CA ALA A 207 16.86 1.49 10.21
C ALA A 207 17.54 0.54 11.21
N ALA A 208 17.31 -0.78 11.14
CA ALA A 208 17.92 -1.75 12.04
C ALA A 208 19.45 -1.78 11.93
N LEU A 209 19.99 -1.73 10.70
CA LEU A 209 21.43 -1.64 10.46
C LEU A 209 22.02 -0.34 11.04
N CYS A 210 21.36 0.80 10.84
CA CYS A 210 21.78 2.08 11.42
C CYS A 210 21.77 2.03 12.97
N ARG A 211 20.69 1.52 13.56
CA ARG A 211 20.56 1.37 15.01
C ARG A 211 21.63 0.47 15.61
N ALA A 212 22.02 -0.59 14.89
CA ALA A 212 23.01 -1.55 15.35
C ALA A 212 24.39 -0.93 15.61
N VAL A 213 24.73 0.13 14.86
CA VAL A 213 25.98 0.90 15.00
C VAL A 213 25.80 2.21 15.77
N GLY A 214 24.62 2.43 16.37
CA GLY A 214 24.34 3.57 17.24
C GLY A 214 23.88 4.85 16.52
N ILE A 215 23.41 4.73 15.28
CA ILE A 215 22.78 5.85 14.55
C ILE A 215 21.28 5.84 14.87
N PRO A 216 20.73 6.90 15.49
CA PRO A 216 19.29 6.99 15.73
C PRO A 216 18.54 6.99 14.40
N ALA A 217 17.63 6.02 14.23
CA ALA A 217 16.88 5.84 12.99
C ALA A 217 15.41 5.51 13.26
N ARG A 218 14.51 5.97 12.39
CA ARG A 218 13.06 5.70 12.46
C ARG A 218 12.45 5.56 11.08
N THR A 219 11.25 5.01 10.99
CA THR A 219 10.48 4.94 9.74
C THR A 219 9.54 6.13 9.62
N VAL A 220 9.19 6.52 8.40
CA VAL A 220 8.16 7.54 8.12
C VAL A 220 7.26 7.04 7.02
N THR A 221 5.96 7.06 7.29
CA THR A 221 4.90 6.63 6.41
C THR A 221 4.25 7.84 5.73
N CYS A 222 4.05 7.73 4.42
CA CYS A 222 3.37 8.74 3.64
C CYS A 222 2.38 8.11 2.64
N ILE A 223 1.58 8.96 2.02
CA ILE A 223 0.78 8.66 0.84
C ILE A 223 1.23 9.59 -0.28
N TRP A 224 1.55 9.03 -1.44
CA TRP A 224 1.74 9.82 -2.64
C TRP A 224 0.43 10.50 -3.05
N LEU A 225 0.49 11.70 -3.61
CA LEU A 225 -0.72 12.42 -4.05
C LEU A 225 -1.51 11.66 -5.13
N THR A 226 -0.88 10.72 -5.83
CA THR A 226 -1.50 9.81 -6.79
C THR A 226 -2.13 8.56 -6.16
N GLY A 227 -2.14 8.43 -4.83
CA GLY A 227 -3.06 7.54 -4.10
C GLY A 227 -2.48 6.24 -3.55
N SER A 228 -1.16 6.04 -3.53
CA SER A 228 -0.56 4.83 -2.93
C SER A 228 0.28 5.16 -1.70
N GLY A 229 0.29 4.25 -0.74
CA GLY A 229 1.14 4.35 0.42
C GLY A 229 2.60 4.10 0.11
N HIS A 230 3.46 4.66 0.96
CA HIS A 230 4.90 4.53 0.87
C HIS A 230 5.54 4.72 2.24
N GLN A 231 6.73 4.16 2.44
CA GLN A 231 7.48 4.31 3.67
C GLN A 231 8.97 4.53 3.33
N TRP A 232 9.61 5.45 4.04
CA TRP A 232 11.07 5.64 4.02
C TRP A 232 11.62 5.62 5.44
N ALA A 233 12.94 5.78 5.59
CA ALA A 233 13.61 5.89 6.89
C ALA A 233 14.17 7.29 7.12
N GLU A 234 14.26 7.73 8.36
CA GLU A 234 15.01 8.93 8.73
C GLU A 234 16.15 8.56 9.67
N ILE A 235 17.29 9.25 9.54
CA ILE A 235 18.41 9.20 10.47
C ILE A 235 18.61 10.55 11.14
N LEU A 236 18.95 10.58 12.42
CA LEU A 236 19.29 11.81 13.11
C LEU A 236 20.75 12.17 12.80
N LEU A 237 21.02 13.36 12.27
CA LEU A 237 22.37 13.86 12.01
C LEU A 237 22.55 15.27 12.58
N PRO A 238 22.98 15.43 13.84
CA PRO A 238 23.21 16.75 14.42
C PRO A 238 24.34 17.50 13.70
N PRO A 239 24.21 18.82 13.44
CA PRO A 239 23.11 19.72 13.86
C PRO A 239 21.91 19.78 12.87
N TYR A 240 21.90 18.97 11.82
CA TYR A 240 20.90 19.03 10.74
C TYR A 240 19.55 18.38 11.09
N GLY A 241 19.45 17.65 12.21
CA GLY A 241 18.22 16.99 12.66
C GLY A 241 17.91 15.72 11.87
N TRP A 242 16.63 15.36 11.76
CA TRP A 242 16.18 14.15 11.05
C TRP A 242 16.29 14.28 9.53
N ILE A 243 17.09 13.41 8.93
CA ILE A 243 17.46 13.39 7.52
C ILE A 243 16.74 12.22 6.85
N PRO A 244 15.95 12.47 5.79
CA PRO A 244 15.23 11.40 5.11
C PRO A 244 16.15 10.56 4.22
N VAL A 245 15.90 9.26 4.19
CA VAL A 245 16.62 8.26 3.43
C VAL A 245 15.62 7.27 2.84
N ASP A 246 15.52 7.20 1.52
CA ASP A 246 14.60 6.29 0.83
C ASP A 246 15.36 5.23 0.03
N PRO A 247 15.74 4.10 0.66
CA PRO A 247 16.48 3.04 -0.01
C PRO A 247 15.61 2.27 -1.03
N SER A 248 14.29 2.29 -0.88
CA SER A 248 13.40 1.52 -1.75
C SER A 248 13.21 2.18 -3.11
N VAL A 249 12.97 3.49 -3.14
CA VAL A 249 12.89 4.22 -4.42
C VAL A 249 14.28 4.33 -5.05
N ALA A 250 15.35 4.37 -4.25
CA ALA A 250 16.71 4.34 -4.75
C ALA A 250 17.02 3.00 -5.45
N GLU A 251 16.65 1.86 -4.88
CA GLU A 251 16.76 0.55 -5.53
C GLU A 251 16.00 0.53 -6.85
N MET A 252 14.76 1.03 -6.91
CA MET A 252 13.98 1.13 -8.15
C MET A 252 14.68 1.94 -9.26
N MET A 253 15.52 2.90 -8.88
CA MET A 253 16.30 3.72 -9.82
C MET A 253 17.58 3.03 -10.30
N THR A 254 18.04 1.98 -9.62
CA THR A 254 19.28 1.29 -9.98
C THR A 254 19.10 0.37 -11.20
N PRO A 255 20.09 0.33 -12.13
CA PRO A 255 20.05 -0.60 -13.24
C PRO A 255 19.98 -2.05 -12.75
N GLY A 256 18.99 -2.81 -13.27
CA GLY A 256 18.77 -4.21 -12.89
C GLY A 256 17.74 -4.44 -11.78
N SER A 257 17.13 -3.37 -11.24
CA SER A 257 15.97 -3.50 -10.34
C SER A 257 14.84 -4.32 -10.99
N ARG A 258 14.19 -5.14 -10.16
CA ARG A 258 13.04 -5.97 -10.57
C ARG A 258 11.70 -5.42 -10.07
N ALA A 259 11.70 -4.21 -9.51
CA ALA A 259 10.50 -3.58 -8.97
C ALA A 259 9.44 -3.29 -10.03
N LEU A 260 9.86 -3.02 -11.27
CA LEU A 260 8.99 -2.68 -12.40
C LEU A 260 9.44 -3.41 -13.68
N ASP A 261 8.46 -3.81 -14.51
CA ASP A 261 8.68 -4.71 -15.66
C ASP A 261 9.57 -4.12 -16.76
N THR A 262 9.57 -2.80 -16.92
CA THR A 262 10.24 -2.12 -18.03
C THR A 262 10.76 -0.76 -17.59
N GLU A 263 11.79 -0.26 -18.29
CA GLU A 263 12.28 1.11 -18.12
C GLU A 263 11.18 2.16 -18.38
N GLU A 264 10.23 1.85 -19.27
CA GLU A 264 9.06 2.70 -19.54
C GLU A 264 8.12 2.75 -18.32
N ALA A 265 7.86 1.60 -17.68
CA ALA A 265 7.06 1.55 -16.45
C ALA A 265 7.74 2.33 -15.32
N LEU A 266 9.07 2.22 -15.19
CA LEU A 266 9.85 3.03 -14.26
C LEU A 266 9.75 4.52 -14.57
N ALA A 267 9.88 4.93 -15.83
CA ALA A 267 9.76 6.33 -16.23
C ALA A 267 8.37 6.89 -15.88
N LYS A 268 7.30 6.15 -16.20
CA LYS A 268 5.92 6.54 -15.87
C LYS A 268 5.68 6.59 -14.36
N PHE A 269 6.22 5.62 -13.62
CA PHE A 269 6.17 5.63 -12.16
C PHE A 269 6.81 6.91 -11.61
N MET A 270 8.05 7.20 -12.00
CA MET A 270 8.78 8.39 -11.53
C MET A 270 8.08 9.69 -11.91
N GLU A 271 7.63 9.81 -13.16
CA GLU A 271 6.89 10.98 -13.66
C GLU A 271 5.60 11.19 -12.85
N SER A 272 4.82 10.13 -12.61
CA SER A 272 3.57 10.19 -11.85
C SER A 272 3.74 10.63 -10.39
N ARG A 273 4.96 10.49 -9.84
CA ARG A 273 5.30 10.92 -8.47
C ARG A 273 6.11 12.21 -8.44
N GLY A 274 6.32 12.86 -9.59
CA GLY A 274 7.08 14.10 -9.69
C GLY A 274 8.56 13.92 -9.30
N ILE A 275 9.17 12.83 -9.74
CA ILE A 275 10.56 12.47 -9.47
C ILE A 275 11.42 12.78 -10.71
N PRO A 276 11.99 14.01 -10.84
CA PRO A 276 12.75 14.42 -12.01
C PRO A 276 14.19 13.87 -12.05
N LYS A 277 14.83 13.61 -10.90
CA LYS A 277 16.24 13.20 -10.84
C LYS A 277 16.33 11.70 -10.62
N LYS A 278 16.76 10.96 -11.65
CA LYS A 278 17.06 9.52 -11.60
C LYS A 278 18.44 9.28 -10.99
N ASP A 279 18.66 9.85 -9.82
CA ASP A 279 19.91 9.71 -9.06
C ASP A 279 19.56 9.04 -7.73
N PRO A 280 19.86 7.73 -7.56
CA PRO A 280 19.61 7.02 -6.31
C PRO A 280 20.20 7.75 -5.09
N ASP A 281 21.36 8.40 -5.24
CA ASP A 281 22.03 9.13 -4.15
C ASP A 281 21.26 10.38 -3.71
N TYR A 282 20.40 10.94 -4.58
CA TYR A 282 19.54 12.05 -4.20
C TYR A 282 18.63 11.68 -3.03
N LEU A 283 18.19 10.43 -2.96
CA LEU A 283 17.28 9.96 -1.91
C LEU A 283 17.97 9.73 -0.56
N PHE A 284 19.29 9.92 -0.48
CA PHE A 284 20.03 10.03 0.77
C PHE A 284 20.10 11.50 1.22
N GLY A 285 19.04 11.96 1.87
CA GLY A 285 18.94 13.30 2.46
C GLY A 285 17.91 14.22 1.83
N ASN A 286 17.30 13.83 0.70
CA ASN A 286 16.34 14.66 -0.01
C ASN A 286 15.02 13.92 -0.28
N LEU A 287 13.95 14.69 -0.49
CA LEU A 287 12.62 14.14 -0.80
C LEU A 287 11.91 14.99 -1.86
N TYR A 288 11.11 14.31 -2.70
CA TYR A 288 10.27 14.94 -3.71
C TYR A 288 8.91 15.35 -3.17
N PRO A 289 8.36 16.52 -3.57
CA PRO A 289 7.22 17.14 -2.90
C PRO A 289 5.92 16.33 -2.93
N ASN A 290 5.65 15.51 -3.93
CA ASN A 290 4.30 15.00 -4.24
C ASN A 290 3.77 13.88 -3.32
N ARG A 291 3.80 14.12 -2.01
CA ARG A 291 3.48 13.18 -0.94
C ARG A 291 2.82 13.89 0.24
N VAL A 292 2.18 13.12 1.10
CA VAL A 292 1.62 13.54 2.38
C VAL A 292 2.14 12.60 3.46
N ILE A 293 2.94 13.10 4.40
CA ILE A 293 3.40 12.36 5.58
C ILE A 293 2.24 12.22 6.54
N VAL A 294 2.03 10.99 6.99
CA VAL A 294 0.87 10.60 7.80
C VAL A 294 1.30 10.06 9.16
N CYS A 295 2.42 9.34 9.23
CA CYS A 295 2.84 8.71 10.47
C CYS A 295 4.36 8.61 10.57
N ILE A 296 4.89 8.82 11.77
CA ILE A 296 6.29 8.68 12.12
C ILE A 296 6.47 7.48 13.05
N GLY A 297 7.57 6.77 12.87
CA GLY A 297 8.00 5.67 13.70
C GLY A 297 7.29 4.35 13.43
N SER A 298 7.61 3.40 14.29
CA SER A 298 6.94 2.10 14.39
C SER A 298 6.53 1.84 15.84
N ASN A 299 5.68 0.83 16.06
CA ASN A 299 5.16 0.48 17.39
C ASN A 299 4.35 1.63 18.02
N ILE A 300 3.44 2.18 17.24
CA ILE A 300 2.55 3.29 17.57
C ILE A 300 1.51 2.79 18.56
N GLU A 301 1.52 3.32 19.78
CA GLU A 301 0.52 2.97 20.81
C GLU A 301 -0.65 3.96 20.77
N ALA A 302 -1.82 3.49 20.38
CA ALA A 302 -3.07 4.23 20.46
C ALA A 302 -3.82 3.81 21.73
N ILE A 303 -3.79 4.67 22.75
CA ILE A 303 -4.49 4.46 24.03
C ILE A 303 -5.55 5.56 24.18
N SER A 304 -6.82 5.16 24.21
CA SER A 304 -7.92 6.10 24.49
C SER A 304 -8.09 6.27 26.00
N ASN A 305 -7.88 7.47 26.52
CA ASN A 305 -8.11 7.78 27.93
C ASN A 305 -9.61 7.78 28.28
N LYS A 306 -10.48 8.05 27.29
CA LYS A 306 -11.93 8.07 27.50
C LYS A 306 -12.55 6.67 27.62
N THR A 307 -12.02 5.69 26.90
CA THR A 307 -12.61 4.35 26.81
C THR A 307 -11.75 3.25 27.42
N GLY A 308 -10.47 3.52 27.68
CA GLY A 308 -9.48 2.51 28.09
C GLY A 308 -9.06 1.55 26.98
N VAL A 309 -9.57 1.70 25.75
CA VAL A 309 -9.19 0.85 24.62
C VAL A 309 -7.75 1.16 24.22
N LYS A 310 -6.93 0.11 24.14
CA LYS A 310 -5.53 0.18 23.72
C LYS A 310 -5.31 -0.68 22.47
N LYS A 311 -4.59 -0.13 21.50
CA LYS A 311 -4.10 -0.86 20.33
C LYS A 311 -2.68 -0.43 19.99
N THR A 312 -1.86 -1.37 19.51
CA THR A 312 -0.49 -1.09 19.10
C THR A 312 -0.34 -1.44 17.61
N PHE A 313 0.17 -0.50 16.83
CA PHE A 313 0.36 -0.64 15.39
C PHE A 313 1.85 -0.67 15.05
N ARG A 314 2.27 -1.59 14.18
CA ARG A 314 3.59 -1.52 13.56
C ARG A 314 3.73 -0.21 12.80
N PHE A 315 2.80 0.08 11.90
CA PHE A 315 2.71 1.33 11.16
C PHE A 315 1.25 1.64 10.87
N MET A 316 0.98 2.91 10.53
CA MET A 316 -0.34 3.39 10.14
C MET A 316 -0.24 4.16 8.83
N GLN A 317 -0.50 3.50 7.69
CA GLN A 317 -0.98 4.22 6.51
C GLN A 317 -2.47 4.43 6.71
N PRO A 318 -2.99 5.63 6.41
CA PRO A 318 -3.84 6.44 7.30
C PRO A 318 -4.64 5.70 8.37
N GLY A 319 -5.35 4.59 8.09
CA GLY A 319 -6.02 3.78 9.09
C GLY A 319 -6.67 2.55 8.47
N GLY A 320 -7.57 1.89 9.19
CA GLY A 320 -8.33 0.74 8.66
C GLY A 320 -7.46 -0.39 8.08
N SER A 321 -7.73 -0.84 6.85
CA SER A 321 -7.01 -1.96 6.22
C SER A 321 -5.55 -1.67 5.87
N THR A 322 -5.14 -0.39 5.82
CA THR A 322 -3.77 0.01 5.47
C THR A 322 -2.85 0.17 6.70
N ALA A 323 -3.35 -0.10 7.91
CA ALA A 323 -2.53 -0.23 9.10
C ALA A 323 -2.19 -1.70 9.39
N PHE A 324 -1.10 -1.94 10.12
CA PHE A 324 -0.74 -3.29 10.56
C PHE A 324 -0.57 -3.37 12.09
N PRO A 325 -1.36 -4.21 12.80
CA PRO A 325 -2.55 -4.91 12.30
C PRO A 325 -3.63 -3.92 11.84
N PRO A 326 -4.69 -4.38 11.14
CA PRO A 326 -5.76 -3.50 10.66
C PRO A 326 -6.30 -2.60 11.76
N ALA A 327 -6.37 -1.30 11.47
CA ALA A 327 -6.88 -0.25 12.35
C ALA A 327 -8.40 -0.11 12.27
N ILE A 328 -9.10 -1.22 12.02
CA ILE A 328 -10.54 -1.35 12.19
C ILE A 328 -10.87 -2.64 12.93
N GLU A 329 -11.86 -2.59 13.81
CA GLU A 329 -12.47 -3.77 14.42
C GLU A 329 -13.99 -3.70 14.23
N LEU A 330 -14.54 -4.76 13.67
CA LEU A 330 -15.97 -4.97 13.49
C LEU A 330 -16.43 -6.04 14.47
N LYS A 331 -17.26 -5.67 15.44
CA LYS A 331 -17.79 -6.58 16.45
C LYS A 331 -19.31 -6.68 16.32
N GLY A 332 -19.86 -7.87 16.55
CA GLY A 332 -21.30 -8.10 16.48
C GLY A 332 -21.92 -7.85 15.10
N LEU A 333 -21.10 -7.77 14.05
CA LEU A 333 -21.49 -7.55 12.66
C LEU A 333 -21.24 -8.81 11.83
N THR A 334 -21.99 -8.97 10.74
CA THR A 334 -21.80 -10.12 9.85
C THR A 334 -20.43 -10.09 9.18
N GLU A 335 -19.89 -11.26 8.84
CA GLU A 335 -18.64 -11.41 8.07
C GLU A 335 -18.70 -10.79 6.66
N LYS A 336 -19.91 -10.51 6.17
CA LYS A 336 -20.14 -9.81 4.90
C LYS A 336 -20.04 -8.29 5.03
N THR A 337 -19.80 -7.76 6.23
CA THR A 337 -19.54 -6.33 6.41
C THR A 337 -18.16 -6.02 5.85
N VAL A 338 -18.10 -5.07 4.91
CA VAL A 338 -16.87 -4.74 4.19
C VAL A 338 -16.45 -3.31 4.51
N HIS A 339 -15.18 -3.01 4.26
CA HIS A 339 -14.66 -1.67 4.48
C HIS A 339 -13.50 -1.34 3.55
N ALA A 340 -13.29 -0.06 3.28
CA ALA A 340 -12.15 0.45 2.53
C ALA A 340 -11.81 1.89 2.95
N GLY A 341 -10.55 2.27 2.79
CA GLY A 341 -10.04 3.60 3.07
C GLY A 341 -9.20 4.11 1.93
N PHE A 342 -9.38 5.38 1.54
CA PHE A 342 -8.63 5.99 0.45
C PHE A 342 -8.58 7.50 0.59
N TYR A 343 -7.56 8.10 -0.04
CA TYR A 343 -7.46 9.56 -0.14
C TYR A 343 -8.14 10.08 -1.40
N ILE A 344 -8.76 11.25 -1.25
CA ILE A 344 -9.27 12.07 -2.35
C ILE A 344 -8.58 13.43 -2.26
N PHE A 345 -7.97 13.88 -3.34
CA PHE A 345 -7.34 15.18 -3.46
C PHE A 345 -8.11 16.06 -4.43
N GLY A 346 -8.05 17.37 -4.23
CA GLY A 346 -8.69 18.36 -5.10
C GLY A 346 -10.04 18.86 -4.61
N ASP A 347 -10.72 19.64 -5.47
CA ASP A 347 -11.94 20.35 -5.10
C ASP A 347 -13.16 19.42 -4.99
N GLU A 348 -13.22 18.37 -5.80
CA GLU A 348 -14.31 17.38 -5.82
C GLU A 348 -14.35 16.47 -4.59
N ARG A 349 -13.38 16.59 -3.66
CA ARG A 349 -13.29 15.70 -2.48
C ARG A 349 -14.51 15.72 -1.57
N GLU A 350 -15.28 16.81 -1.60
CA GLU A 350 -16.49 16.99 -0.81
C GLU A 350 -17.75 16.45 -1.50
N GLU A 351 -17.67 16.22 -2.82
CA GLU A 351 -18.79 15.75 -3.63
C GLU A 351 -19.12 14.30 -3.28
N LEU A 352 -20.32 14.09 -2.71
CA LEU A 352 -20.74 12.78 -2.22
C LEU A 352 -20.84 11.75 -3.35
N GLU A 353 -21.26 12.17 -4.55
CA GLU A 353 -21.35 11.30 -5.72
C GLU A 353 -19.96 10.80 -6.13
N PHE A 354 -18.99 11.71 -6.27
CA PHE A 354 -17.59 11.37 -6.57
C PHE A 354 -17.00 10.41 -5.52
N ALA A 355 -17.20 10.73 -4.24
CA ALA A 355 -16.73 9.92 -3.13
C ALA A 355 -17.37 8.51 -3.10
N THR A 356 -18.67 8.42 -3.38
CA THR A 356 -19.42 7.16 -3.45
C THR A 356 -18.99 6.33 -4.66
N GLU A 357 -18.75 6.99 -5.79
CA GLU A 357 -18.25 6.34 -7.00
C GLU A 357 -16.90 5.69 -6.74
N ARG A 358 -15.98 6.43 -6.11
CA ARG A 358 -14.66 5.93 -5.73
C ARG A 358 -14.74 4.82 -4.70
N ALA A 359 -15.60 4.97 -3.67
CA ALA A 359 -15.83 3.91 -2.69
C ALA A 359 -16.26 2.59 -3.33
N GLN A 360 -17.07 2.63 -4.40
CA GLN A 360 -17.46 1.42 -5.13
C GLN A 360 -16.24 0.69 -5.73
N LYS A 361 -15.28 1.43 -6.29
CA LYS A 361 -14.04 0.86 -6.87
C LYS A 361 -13.16 0.28 -5.76
N GLU A 362 -12.98 1.03 -4.68
CA GLU A 362 -12.10 0.67 -3.56
C GLU A 362 -12.63 -0.51 -2.73
N LEU A 363 -13.96 -0.66 -2.65
CA LEU A 363 -14.62 -1.80 -1.98
C LEU A 363 -14.72 -3.05 -2.86
N ALA A 364 -14.38 -3.00 -4.16
CA ALA A 364 -14.62 -4.10 -5.11
C ALA A 364 -14.01 -5.42 -4.63
N HIS A 365 -12.73 -5.39 -4.23
CA HIS A 365 -12.03 -6.55 -3.68
C HIS A 365 -12.64 -7.03 -2.36
N ALA A 366 -13.05 -6.12 -1.48
CA ALA A 366 -13.67 -6.47 -0.21
C ALA A 366 -15.05 -7.12 -0.41
N TYR A 367 -15.86 -6.61 -1.34
CA TYR A 367 -17.11 -7.23 -1.74
C TYR A 367 -16.89 -8.63 -2.31
N PHE A 368 -15.87 -8.81 -3.15
CA PHE A 368 -15.54 -10.10 -3.73
C PHE A 368 -15.17 -11.13 -2.64
N GLY A 369 -14.29 -10.75 -1.70
CA GLY A 369 -13.93 -11.59 -0.56
C GLY A 369 -15.11 -11.94 0.35
N ALA A 370 -16.11 -11.06 0.44
CA ALA A 370 -17.36 -11.29 1.18
C ALA A 370 -18.43 -12.09 0.39
N GLY A 371 -18.13 -12.53 -0.84
CA GLY A 371 -19.07 -13.21 -1.73
C GLY A 371 -20.21 -12.33 -2.25
N LEU A 372 -20.07 -11.01 -2.18
CA LEU A 372 -21.05 -10.03 -2.67
C LEU A 372 -20.80 -9.73 -4.16
N ASN A 373 -20.94 -10.76 -4.99
CA ASN A 373 -20.51 -10.78 -6.40
C ASN A 373 -21.08 -9.62 -7.25
N ASP A 374 -22.36 -9.25 -7.08
CA ASP A 374 -22.95 -8.14 -7.86
C ASP A 374 -22.33 -6.78 -7.53
N ARG A 375 -22.03 -6.54 -6.25
CA ARG A 375 -21.37 -5.30 -5.83
C ARG A 375 -19.91 -5.29 -6.26
N ALA A 376 -19.23 -6.43 -6.16
CA ALA A 376 -17.85 -6.60 -6.62
C ALA A 376 -17.74 -6.33 -8.13
N GLU A 377 -18.60 -6.95 -8.94
CA GLU A 377 -18.63 -6.78 -10.40
C GLU A 377 -18.78 -5.31 -10.77
N LYS A 378 -19.77 -4.62 -10.19
CA LYS A 378 -19.98 -3.19 -10.45
C LYS A 378 -18.75 -2.34 -10.14
N GLY A 379 -17.98 -2.70 -9.10
CA GLY A 379 -16.73 -2.02 -8.76
C GLY A 379 -15.61 -2.32 -9.75
N PHE A 380 -15.44 -3.60 -10.12
CA PHE A 380 -14.41 -4.01 -11.07
C PHE A 380 -14.64 -3.49 -12.48
N LEU A 381 -15.88 -3.45 -12.97
CA LEU A 381 -16.20 -2.87 -14.28
C LEU A 381 -15.76 -1.40 -14.37
N LYS A 382 -15.92 -0.62 -13.29
CA LYS A 382 -15.43 0.75 -13.21
C LYS A 382 -13.90 0.88 -13.20
N ILE A 383 -13.19 -0.13 -12.72
CA ILE A 383 -11.72 -0.19 -12.80
C ILE A 383 -11.30 -0.47 -14.25
N ILE A 384 -12.00 -1.38 -14.92
CA ILE A 384 -11.77 -1.70 -16.34
C ILE A 384 -12.05 -0.52 -17.27
N GLU A 385 -13.05 0.31 -16.99
CA GLU A 385 -13.30 1.55 -17.74
C GLU A 385 -12.07 2.48 -17.78
N GLU A 386 -11.28 2.52 -16.69
CA GLU A 386 -10.06 3.31 -16.59
C GLU A 386 -8.82 2.56 -17.09
N LYS A 387 -8.75 1.25 -16.81
CA LYS A 387 -7.61 0.38 -17.09
C LYS A 387 -8.09 -0.88 -17.83
N PRO A 388 -8.38 -0.77 -19.13
CA PRO A 388 -8.97 -1.87 -19.89
C PRO A 388 -8.04 -3.09 -20.02
N ASP A 389 -6.74 -2.92 -19.77
CA ASP A 389 -5.73 -3.97 -19.80
C ASP A 389 -5.32 -4.48 -18.40
N ASP A 390 -6.00 -4.13 -17.31
CA ASP A 390 -5.67 -4.60 -15.95
C ASP A 390 -5.98 -6.09 -15.78
N ALA A 391 -4.95 -6.93 -15.81
CA ALA A 391 -5.14 -8.39 -15.81
C ALA A 391 -5.73 -8.91 -14.49
N ILE A 392 -5.39 -8.30 -13.36
CA ILE A 392 -5.89 -8.70 -12.03
C ILE A 392 -7.40 -8.50 -11.95
N THR A 393 -7.89 -7.35 -12.42
CA THR A 393 -9.32 -7.04 -12.45
C THR A 393 -10.08 -7.99 -13.37
N TRP A 394 -9.51 -8.32 -14.54
CA TRP A 394 -10.09 -9.34 -15.43
C TRP A 394 -10.11 -10.74 -14.81
N LEU A 395 -9.08 -11.14 -14.07
CA LEU A 395 -9.06 -12.41 -13.33
C LEU A 395 -10.19 -12.47 -12.29
N ASN A 396 -10.41 -11.38 -11.55
CA ASN A 396 -11.46 -11.29 -10.53
C ASN A 396 -12.86 -11.29 -11.16
N LEU A 397 -13.06 -10.56 -12.27
CA LEU A 397 -14.31 -10.60 -13.04
C LEU A 397 -14.60 -12.02 -13.55
N GLY A 398 -13.59 -12.72 -14.09
CA GLY A 398 -13.76 -14.09 -14.56
C GLY A 398 -14.22 -15.04 -13.45
N GLN A 399 -13.64 -14.93 -12.25
CA GLN A 399 -14.09 -15.71 -11.09
C GLN A 399 -15.51 -15.33 -10.63
N ILE A 400 -15.87 -14.04 -10.67
CA ILE A 400 -17.24 -13.61 -10.38
C ILE A 400 -18.22 -14.24 -11.37
N TYR A 401 -17.89 -14.25 -12.66
CA TYR A 401 -18.72 -14.86 -13.69
C TYR A 401 -18.84 -16.38 -13.49
N MET A 402 -17.75 -17.07 -13.12
CA MET A 402 -17.81 -18.48 -12.72
C MET A 402 -18.74 -18.71 -11.52
N ASN A 403 -18.67 -17.86 -10.48
CA ASN A 403 -19.53 -17.95 -9.30
C ASN A 403 -21.02 -17.69 -9.63
N LYS A 404 -21.29 -17.04 -10.74
CA LYS A 404 -22.64 -16.80 -11.29
C LYS A 404 -23.06 -17.83 -12.33
N GLU A 405 -22.22 -18.84 -12.58
CA GLU A 405 -22.39 -19.86 -13.64
C GLU A 405 -22.45 -19.27 -15.06
N ASP A 406 -21.97 -18.04 -15.25
CA ASP A 406 -21.85 -17.36 -16.54
C ASP A 406 -20.48 -17.66 -17.18
N TYR A 407 -20.32 -18.92 -17.63
CA TYR A 407 -19.04 -19.41 -18.11
C TYR A 407 -18.58 -18.75 -19.42
N ASP A 408 -19.49 -18.19 -20.22
CA ASP A 408 -19.14 -17.48 -21.45
C ASP A 408 -18.41 -16.17 -21.15
N ASN A 409 -18.97 -15.34 -20.26
CA ASN A 409 -18.30 -14.12 -19.83
C ASN A 409 -17.03 -14.42 -19.00
N ALA A 410 -17.01 -15.52 -18.24
CA ALA A 410 -15.80 -15.97 -17.55
C ALA A 410 -14.65 -16.27 -18.51
N ILE A 411 -14.91 -17.02 -19.59
CA ILE A 411 -13.92 -17.35 -20.62
C ILE A 411 -13.36 -16.09 -21.27
N GLU A 412 -14.21 -15.12 -21.62
CA GLU A 412 -13.75 -13.86 -22.20
C GLU A 412 -12.88 -13.07 -21.21
N ALA A 413 -13.30 -12.98 -19.94
CA ALA A 413 -12.55 -12.29 -18.91
C ALA A 413 -11.17 -12.92 -18.68
N PHE A 414 -11.06 -14.25 -18.61
CA PHE A 414 -9.75 -14.92 -18.47
C PHE A 414 -8.85 -14.72 -19.68
N LYS A 415 -9.40 -14.72 -20.91
CA LYS A 415 -8.63 -14.37 -22.11
C LYS A 415 -8.09 -12.94 -22.05
N LYS A 416 -8.92 -11.97 -21.62
CA LYS A 416 -8.48 -10.59 -21.42
C LYS A 416 -7.41 -10.48 -20.33
N CYS A 417 -7.55 -11.22 -19.23
CA CYS A 417 -6.52 -11.33 -18.19
C CYS A 417 -5.19 -11.83 -18.75
N ILE A 418 -5.20 -12.90 -19.55
CA ILE A 418 -4.00 -13.45 -20.20
C ILE A 418 -3.35 -12.41 -21.13
N SER A 419 -4.13 -11.62 -21.87
CA SER A 419 -3.58 -10.56 -22.72
C SER A 419 -3.22 -9.24 -22.01
N GLY A 420 -3.62 -9.07 -20.75
CA GLY A 420 -3.50 -7.82 -20.01
C GLY A 420 -2.12 -7.58 -19.38
N LYS A 421 -2.03 -6.68 -18.41
CA LYS A 421 -0.82 -6.28 -17.68
C LYS A 421 -1.01 -6.48 -16.17
N ALA A 422 0.03 -6.94 -15.47
CA ALA A 422 0.01 -7.11 -14.02
C ALA A 422 1.40 -7.00 -13.34
N GLY A 423 2.38 -6.33 -13.94
CA GLY A 423 3.66 -6.14 -13.25
C GLY A 423 4.45 -7.46 -13.10
N SER A 424 5.31 -7.48 -12.08
CA SER A 424 6.13 -8.64 -11.71
C SER A 424 5.31 -9.88 -11.31
N ILE A 425 4.02 -9.71 -10.97
CA ILE A 425 3.12 -10.82 -10.63
C ILE A 425 2.35 -11.36 -11.85
N LYS A 426 2.53 -10.78 -13.04
CA LYS A 426 1.86 -11.21 -14.27
C LYS A 426 1.98 -12.72 -14.54
N PRO A 427 3.15 -13.37 -14.38
CA PRO A 427 3.25 -14.81 -14.60
C PRO A 427 2.36 -15.63 -13.63
N VAL A 428 2.21 -15.20 -12.38
CA VAL A 428 1.32 -15.83 -11.40
C VAL A 428 -0.15 -15.65 -11.80
N ILE A 429 -0.51 -14.43 -12.21
CA ILE A 429 -1.88 -14.10 -12.65
C ILE A 429 -2.27 -14.87 -13.91
N GLU A 430 -1.38 -14.99 -14.89
CA GLU A 430 -1.57 -15.79 -16.10
C GLU A 430 -1.75 -17.27 -15.80
N THR A 431 -0.91 -17.82 -14.91
CA THR A 431 -0.98 -19.23 -14.51
C THR A 431 -2.37 -19.56 -13.95
N TRP A 432 -2.88 -18.72 -13.05
CA TRP A 432 -4.24 -18.91 -12.51
C TRP A 432 -5.33 -18.68 -13.56
N ALA A 433 -5.17 -17.71 -14.45
CA ALA A 433 -6.11 -17.48 -15.54
C ALA A 433 -6.23 -18.70 -16.48
N HIS A 434 -5.11 -19.36 -16.83
CA HIS A 434 -5.12 -20.59 -17.62
C HIS A 434 -5.82 -21.74 -16.91
N ASN A 435 -5.56 -21.94 -15.60
CA ASN A 435 -6.28 -22.93 -14.80
C ASN A 435 -7.80 -22.71 -14.82
N LEU A 436 -8.23 -21.48 -14.54
CA LEU A 436 -9.66 -21.15 -14.44
C LEU A 436 -10.34 -21.16 -15.82
N LEU A 437 -9.61 -20.79 -16.88
CA LEU A 437 -10.08 -20.93 -18.25
C LEU A 437 -10.27 -22.41 -18.63
N GLY A 438 -9.33 -23.28 -18.24
CA GLY A 438 -9.46 -24.73 -18.38
C GLY A 438 -10.69 -25.27 -17.67
N ASN A 439 -10.91 -24.83 -16.42
CA ASN A 439 -12.10 -25.19 -15.62
C ASN A 439 -13.41 -24.81 -16.32
N CYS A 440 -13.47 -23.62 -16.94
CA CYS A 440 -14.63 -23.19 -17.71
C CYS A 440 -14.85 -24.09 -18.94
N TYR A 441 -13.78 -24.45 -19.66
CA TYR A 441 -13.89 -25.32 -20.81
C TYR A 441 -14.35 -26.73 -20.45
N ASP A 442 -13.88 -27.31 -19.34
CA ASP A 442 -14.34 -28.60 -18.85
C ASP A 442 -15.85 -28.58 -18.54
N ILE A 443 -16.33 -27.57 -17.80
CA ILE A 443 -17.77 -27.42 -17.51
C ILE A 443 -18.61 -27.32 -18.79
N LYS A 444 -18.07 -26.67 -19.83
CA LYS A 444 -18.73 -26.56 -21.14
C LYS A 444 -18.57 -27.80 -22.03
N GLY A 445 -17.96 -28.88 -21.54
CA GLY A 445 -17.69 -30.10 -22.30
C GLY A 445 -16.62 -29.96 -23.38
N MET A 446 -15.82 -28.89 -23.34
CA MET A 446 -14.76 -28.59 -24.31
C MET A 446 -13.40 -29.13 -23.85
N ARG A 447 -13.34 -30.44 -23.60
CA ARG A 447 -12.21 -31.09 -22.92
C ARG A 447 -10.85 -30.85 -23.56
N GLU A 448 -10.77 -30.89 -24.89
CA GLU A 448 -9.50 -30.66 -25.62
C GLU A 448 -8.95 -29.25 -25.38
N LEU A 449 -9.82 -28.25 -25.27
CA LEU A 449 -9.42 -26.89 -24.93
C LEU A 449 -8.98 -26.81 -23.47
N ALA A 450 -9.69 -27.47 -22.55
CA ALA A 450 -9.31 -27.50 -21.14
C ALA A 450 -7.91 -28.12 -20.93
N ILE A 451 -7.65 -29.28 -21.54
CA ILE A 451 -6.34 -29.95 -21.52
C ILE A 451 -5.25 -29.02 -22.06
N THR A 452 -5.53 -28.29 -23.14
CA THR A 452 -4.59 -27.32 -23.70
C THR A 452 -4.23 -26.24 -22.68
N GLU A 453 -5.20 -25.69 -21.96
CA GLU A 453 -4.93 -24.65 -20.95
C GLU A 453 -4.21 -25.21 -19.72
N TYR A 454 -4.55 -26.41 -19.24
CA TYR A 454 -3.84 -27.04 -18.13
C TYR A 454 -2.39 -27.39 -18.47
N ASN A 455 -2.10 -27.83 -19.70
CA ASN A 455 -0.73 -28.07 -20.13
C ASN A 455 0.09 -26.77 -20.14
N LYS A 456 -0.49 -25.62 -20.54
CA LYS A 456 0.21 -24.33 -20.42
C LYS A 456 0.61 -24.02 -18.98
N VAL A 457 -0.26 -24.31 -18.00
CA VAL A 457 0.07 -24.12 -16.57
C VAL A 457 1.27 -24.98 -16.15
N ILE A 458 1.35 -26.21 -16.64
CA ILE A 458 2.49 -27.11 -16.37
C ILE A 458 3.75 -26.58 -17.04
N ASP A 459 3.66 -26.13 -18.29
CA ASP A 459 4.80 -25.60 -19.06
C ASP A 459 5.35 -24.30 -18.45
N MET A 460 4.49 -23.50 -17.83
CA MET A 460 4.89 -22.29 -17.11
C MET A 460 5.69 -22.59 -15.83
N ASP A 461 5.45 -23.75 -15.20
CA ASP A 461 6.14 -24.23 -13.97
C ASP A 461 6.09 -23.24 -12.78
N ILE A 462 5.02 -22.46 -12.67
CA ILE A 462 4.80 -21.50 -11.57
C ILE A 462 3.80 -22.08 -10.58
N ASN A 463 4.29 -22.80 -9.56
CA ASN A 463 3.41 -23.43 -8.56
C ASN A 463 3.05 -22.51 -7.38
N TYR A 464 2.54 -21.31 -7.66
CA TYR A 464 2.03 -20.41 -6.62
C TYR A 464 0.66 -20.89 -6.12
N GLN A 465 0.50 -21.07 -4.80
CA GLN A 465 -0.73 -21.56 -4.17
C GLN A 465 -1.27 -22.89 -4.76
N GLY A 466 -0.39 -23.77 -5.26
CA GLY A 466 -0.80 -25.08 -5.79
C GLY A 466 -1.39 -25.02 -7.21
N ALA A 467 -1.11 -23.98 -7.99
CA ALA A 467 -1.61 -23.83 -9.36
C ALA A 467 -1.22 -25.02 -10.28
N VAL A 468 0.03 -25.49 -10.22
CA VAL A 468 0.50 -26.62 -11.06
C VAL A 468 -0.12 -27.93 -10.58
N ASP A 469 -0.28 -28.10 -9.27
CA ASP A 469 -0.92 -29.29 -8.71
C ASP A 469 -2.40 -29.36 -9.10
N SER A 470 -3.07 -28.20 -9.14
CA SER A 470 -4.45 -28.06 -9.63
C SER A 470 -4.56 -28.46 -11.10
N ALA A 471 -3.69 -27.95 -11.98
CA ALA A 471 -3.66 -28.34 -13.40
C ALA A 471 -3.45 -29.85 -13.58
N LYS A 472 -2.48 -30.43 -12.86
CA LYS A 472 -2.19 -31.88 -12.89
C LYS A 472 -3.38 -32.72 -12.43
N LYS A 473 -4.12 -32.25 -11.43
CA LYS A 473 -5.38 -32.88 -11.01
C LYS A 473 -6.38 -32.84 -12.15
N TYR A 474 -6.63 -31.66 -12.73
CA TYR A 474 -7.67 -31.51 -13.75
C TYR A 474 -7.35 -32.12 -15.12
N LEU A 475 -6.07 -32.38 -15.41
CA LEU A 475 -5.68 -33.23 -16.54
C LEU A 475 -6.10 -34.70 -16.38
N LYS A 476 -6.12 -35.21 -15.15
CA LYS A 476 -6.54 -36.59 -14.87
C LYS A 476 -8.06 -36.72 -14.83
N GLU A 477 -8.73 -35.76 -14.20
CA GLU A 477 -10.17 -35.76 -13.97
C GLU A 477 -10.74 -34.39 -14.35
N PRO A 478 -11.71 -34.30 -15.28
CA PRO A 478 -12.29 -33.01 -15.68
C PRO A 478 -12.83 -32.20 -14.49
N PHE A 479 -12.61 -30.89 -14.50
CA PHE A 479 -13.21 -30.02 -13.51
C PHE A 479 -14.75 -30.03 -13.61
N GLY A 480 -15.43 -30.17 -12.48
CA GLY A 480 -16.90 -30.19 -12.42
C GLY A 480 -17.54 -31.58 -12.52
N GLU A 481 -16.75 -32.63 -12.83
CA GLU A 481 -17.18 -34.01 -12.62
C GLU A 481 -16.89 -34.42 -11.17
N SER A 482 -17.90 -34.32 -10.29
CA SER A 482 -17.88 -35.10 -9.06
C SER A 482 -18.30 -36.53 -9.39
N ASN A 483 -17.39 -37.50 -9.20
CA ASN A 483 -17.85 -38.84 -8.85
C ASN A 483 -18.52 -38.68 -7.47
N ASP A 484 -19.84 -38.89 -7.43
CA ASP A 484 -20.63 -38.96 -6.18
C ASP A 484 -19.96 -39.82 -5.09
#